data_AF-A0A0G4P591-F1
#
_entry.id   AF-A0A0G4P591-F1
#
_cell.length_a   1.000
_cell.length_b   1.000
_cell.length_c   1.000
_cell.angle_alpha   90.00
_cell.angle_beta   90.00
_cell.angle_gamma   90.00
#
_symmetry.space_group_name_H-M   'P 1'
#
loop_
_entity.id
_entity.type
_entity.pdbx_description
1 polymer ?
#
loop_
_entity_poly.entity_id
_entity_poly.type
_entity_poly.pdbx_seq_one_letter_code
_entity_poly.pdbx_strand_id
1 'polypeptide(L)'
;MASDTRTTCFDARLLRGLVGTTVTTYDLVSDGASPQSTSLTPSTESSRATTSPTTPSTPVASPITVVSTSSAVSRTWVITKKLSERAAPMTDHDVKMGRGSAKTVGKFLCHLTGDPNQIAFMRIYQQIPITGTEDADHDTLVRQAVAPGVCGELESFKKLQSGGCGAVPRFLGHAESTQVDNDLLPGGYIRYLVWEKVPGEPLTKEFFWGLDITARKDIRAKFRDAYEQLLSCGIAPGQSRISKIIFDQSTGNLHISGFRMGWPIIGKIEWSDARYVEFELAEPSEEGDWYLHPEKWQW
;
A
#
# COMPACT_ATOMS: atom_id res chain seq x y z
N MET A 1 27.70 21.57 31.43
CA MET A 1 27.64 22.12 30.06
C MET A 1 26.55 21.38 29.32
N ALA A 2 25.48 22.09 28.98
CA ALA A 2 24.34 21.53 28.26
C ALA A 2 24.80 21.18 26.84
N SER A 3 24.71 19.91 26.48
CA SER A 3 24.81 19.49 25.07
C SER A 3 23.54 19.97 24.39
N ASP A 4 23.70 21.00 23.56
CA ASP A 4 22.64 21.60 22.78
C ASP A 4 22.17 20.58 21.73
N THR A 5 21.13 19.81 22.07
CA THR A 5 20.48 18.87 21.17
C THR A 5 19.73 19.71 20.14
N ARG A 6 20.44 20.12 19.08
CA ARG A 6 19.82 20.62 17.85
C ARG A 6 18.90 19.53 17.33
N THR A 7 17.63 19.66 17.72
CA THR A 7 16.52 18.97 17.08
C THR A 7 16.50 19.53 15.67
N THR A 8 17.05 18.79 14.70
CA THR A 8 16.99 19.23 13.31
C THR A 8 15.52 19.41 12.97
N CYS A 9 15.20 20.62 12.53
CA CYS A 9 13.85 21.14 12.36
C CYS A 9 13.18 20.54 11.11
N PHE A 10 13.32 19.24 10.90
CA PHE A 10 12.66 18.50 9.83
C PHE A 10 11.21 18.24 10.26
N ASP A 11 10.47 19.33 10.32
CA ASP A 11 9.07 19.38 10.70
C ASP A 11 8.28 18.51 9.72
N ALA A 12 7.50 17.56 10.24
CA ALA A 12 6.88 16.42 9.53
C ALA A 12 5.77 16.79 8.52
N ARG A 13 6.04 17.75 7.64
CA ARG A 13 5.11 18.30 6.66
C ARG A 13 5.80 18.42 5.30
N LEU A 14 6.36 17.33 4.82
CA LEU A 14 7.06 17.24 3.53
C LEU A 14 6.07 17.10 2.39
N LEU A 15 4.94 16.45 2.65
CA LEU A 15 3.83 16.34 1.71
C LEU A 15 2.90 17.56 1.86
N ARG A 16 3.41 18.78 1.64
CA ARG A 16 2.62 20.03 1.57
C ARG A 16 2.17 20.29 0.13
N GLY A 17 1.13 21.09 -0.03
CA GLY A 17 0.68 21.55 -1.34
C GLY A 17 -0.04 20.50 -2.21
N LEU A 18 -0.20 19.26 -1.74
CA LEU A 18 -0.90 18.22 -2.49
C LEU A 18 -2.43 18.35 -2.47
N VAL A 19 -3.00 19.10 -1.52
CA VAL A 19 -4.45 19.33 -1.51
C VAL A 19 -4.83 20.21 -2.71
N GLY A 20 -5.79 19.74 -3.50
CA GLY A 20 -6.22 20.35 -4.75
C GLY A 20 -5.52 19.78 -5.99
N THR A 21 -4.49 18.96 -5.85
CA THR A 21 -3.82 18.31 -7.00
C THR A 21 -4.52 17.01 -7.39
N THR A 22 -4.19 16.52 -8.58
CA THR A 22 -4.71 15.27 -9.12
C THR A 22 -3.63 14.21 -9.26
N VAL A 23 -3.98 12.95 -9.02
CA VAL A 23 -3.11 11.79 -9.25
C VAL A 23 -3.87 10.75 -10.07
N THR A 24 -3.25 10.24 -11.13
CA THR A 24 -3.79 9.14 -11.92
C THR A 24 -3.18 7.82 -11.45
N THR A 25 -4.04 6.85 -11.16
CA THR A 25 -3.65 5.49 -10.77
C THR A 25 -4.22 4.47 -11.73
N TYR A 26 -3.60 3.29 -11.77
CA TYR A 26 -4.01 2.18 -12.61
C TYR A 26 -4.46 1.02 -11.73
N ASP A 27 -5.55 0.37 -12.13
CA ASP A 27 -6.00 -0.86 -11.49
C ASP A 27 -4.92 -1.95 -11.60
N LEU A 28 -5.04 -2.98 -10.77
CA LEU A 28 -4.28 -4.19 -10.97
C LEU A 28 -4.81 -4.85 -12.23
N VAL A 29 -4.04 -4.80 -13.32
CA VAL A 29 -4.33 -5.66 -14.47
C VAL A 29 -4.26 -7.09 -13.96
N SER A 30 -5.29 -7.88 -14.24
CA SER A 30 -5.21 -9.34 -14.10
C SER A 30 -4.26 -9.88 -15.18
N ASP A 31 -2.98 -9.56 -15.07
CA ASP A 31 -1.96 -10.09 -15.97
C ASP A 31 -1.35 -11.33 -15.34
N GLY A 32 -1.69 -12.48 -15.92
CA GLY A 32 -0.69 -13.51 -16.08
C GLY A 32 0.48 -12.90 -16.86
N ALA A 33 1.63 -12.76 -16.20
CA ALA A 33 2.90 -12.23 -16.69
C ALA A 33 3.02 -10.70 -16.78
N SER A 34 3.90 -10.18 -15.92
CA SER A 34 4.44 -8.83 -15.92
C SER A 34 5.17 -8.51 -17.24
N PRO A 35 4.95 -7.36 -17.90
CA PRO A 35 5.75 -6.98 -19.06
C PRO A 35 7.16 -6.58 -18.61
N GLN A 36 8.15 -7.40 -18.97
CA GLN A 36 9.56 -7.03 -18.88
C GLN A 36 9.87 -5.89 -19.86
N SER A 37 10.58 -4.87 -19.37
CA SER A 37 11.23 -3.86 -20.22
C SER A 37 12.21 -4.54 -21.16
N THR A 38 11.98 -4.43 -22.46
CA THR A 38 12.92 -4.87 -23.49
C THR A 38 14.12 -3.93 -23.53
N SER A 39 15.26 -4.40 -23.01
CA SER A 39 16.56 -3.81 -23.28
C SER A 39 17.02 -4.20 -24.69
N LEU A 40 17.31 -3.21 -25.51
CA LEU A 40 17.92 -3.35 -26.83
C LEU A 40 19.31 -4.01 -26.71
N THR A 41 19.52 -5.13 -27.40
CA THR A 41 20.85 -5.68 -27.66
C THR A 41 21.28 -5.34 -29.10
N PRO A 42 22.56 -5.00 -29.33
CA PRO A 42 23.04 -4.66 -30.66
C PRO A 42 23.25 -5.94 -31.51
N SER A 43 22.83 -5.84 -32.77
CA SER A 43 22.96 -6.87 -33.79
C SER A 43 24.40 -6.93 -34.31
N THR A 44 25.00 -8.12 -34.31
CA THR A 44 26.24 -8.41 -35.04
C THR A 44 25.87 -9.07 -36.37
N GLU A 45 26.09 -8.36 -37.47
CA GLU A 45 26.02 -8.86 -38.83
C GLU A 45 27.35 -9.53 -39.23
N SER A 46 27.31 -10.69 -39.90
CA SER A 46 28.21 -10.95 -41.04
C SER A 46 27.79 -12.17 -41.88
N SER A 47 27.34 -11.86 -43.11
CA SER A 47 27.79 -12.39 -44.40
C SER A 47 27.71 -13.90 -44.74
N ARG A 48 26.88 -14.24 -45.75
CA ARG A 48 27.36 -14.82 -47.02
C ARG A 48 26.33 -14.73 -48.16
N ALA A 49 26.79 -14.26 -49.32
CA ALA A 49 26.05 -14.09 -50.58
C ALA A 49 25.82 -15.40 -51.35
N THR A 50 24.84 -15.44 -52.27
CA THR A 50 24.94 -15.87 -53.70
C THR A 50 23.59 -15.68 -54.46
N THR A 51 23.61 -14.84 -55.52
CA THR A 51 22.85 -14.74 -56.82
C THR A 51 21.71 -15.73 -57.16
N SER A 52 20.61 -15.49 -57.93
CA SER A 52 19.93 -14.37 -58.65
C SER A 52 18.48 -14.85 -59.04
N PRO A 53 17.73 -14.31 -60.03
CA PRO A 53 16.44 -13.60 -59.86
C PRO A 53 15.19 -14.34 -60.37
N THR A 54 13.96 -13.98 -59.94
CA THR A 54 12.67 -14.07 -60.71
C THR A 54 11.49 -13.42 -59.94
N THR A 55 10.89 -12.39 -60.56
CA THR A 55 9.49 -11.86 -60.65
C THR A 55 8.48 -12.00 -59.47
N PRO A 56 7.60 -10.99 -59.21
CA PRO A 56 6.92 -10.83 -57.92
C PRO A 56 5.56 -11.55 -57.85
N SER A 57 5.34 -12.26 -56.75
CA SER A 57 4.03 -12.81 -56.38
C SER A 57 3.64 -12.28 -55.00
N THR A 58 2.58 -11.49 -54.98
CA THR A 58 1.90 -10.92 -53.82
C THR A 58 1.51 -12.01 -52.82
N PRO A 59 1.89 -11.91 -51.53
CA PRO A 59 1.24 -12.68 -50.48
C PRO A 59 0.16 -11.84 -49.80
N VAL A 60 -1.01 -12.46 -49.74
CA VAL A 60 -2.23 -12.04 -49.03
C VAL A 60 -1.89 -11.77 -47.55
N ALA A 61 -2.21 -10.56 -47.07
CA ALA A 61 -2.12 -10.21 -45.67
C ALA A 61 -3.18 -10.98 -44.88
N SER A 62 -2.76 -11.99 -44.11
CA SER A 62 -3.58 -12.54 -43.03
C SER A 62 -3.74 -11.47 -41.94
N PRO A 63 -4.95 -11.24 -41.40
CA PRO A 63 -5.13 -10.29 -40.32
C PRO A 63 -4.40 -10.85 -39.09
N ILE A 64 -3.37 -10.13 -38.65
CA ILE A 64 -2.79 -10.33 -37.33
C ILE A 64 -3.91 -10.04 -36.34
N THR A 65 -4.38 -11.09 -35.67
CA THR A 65 -5.25 -11.00 -34.51
C THR A 65 -4.60 -10.05 -33.52
N VAL A 66 -5.17 -8.85 -33.39
CA VAL A 66 -4.83 -7.94 -32.30
C VAL A 66 -5.25 -8.68 -31.04
N VAL A 67 -4.28 -9.28 -30.36
CA VAL A 67 -4.44 -9.72 -28.99
C VAL A 67 -4.75 -8.45 -28.21
N SER A 68 -6.02 -8.26 -27.85
CA SER A 68 -6.45 -7.20 -26.96
C SER A 68 -5.65 -7.33 -25.68
N THR A 69 -4.59 -6.53 -25.57
CA THR A 69 -3.95 -6.27 -24.29
C THR A 69 -5.03 -5.63 -23.41
N SER A 70 -5.32 -6.27 -22.28
CA SER A 70 -6.21 -5.73 -21.27
C SER A 70 -5.69 -4.35 -20.87
N SER A 71 -6.26 -3.29 -21.44
CA SER A 71 -5.90 -1.92 -21.11
C SER A 71 -6.19 -1.69 -19.63
N ALA A 72 -5.17 -1.46 -18.83
CA ALA A 72 -5.34 -1.14 -17.42
C ALA A 72 -6.32 0.03 -17.27
N VAL A 73 -7.38 -0.16 -16.48
CA VAL A 73 -8.33 0.92 -16.21
C VAL A 73 -7.63 1.98 -15.37
N SER A 74 -7.49 3.18 -15.92
CA SER A 74 -6.95 4.33 -15.21
C SER A 74 -8.06 5.11 -14.51
N ARG A 75 -7.73 5.68 -13.33
CA ARG A 75 -8.62 6.51 -12.52
C ARG A 75 -7.85 7.72 -12.04
N THR A 76 -8.43 8.90 -12.18
CA THR A 76 -7.83 10.16 -11.70
C THR A 76 -8.52 10.59 -10.42
N TRP A 77 -7.73 10.98 -9.42
CA TRP A 77 -8.20 11.32 -8.08
C TRP A 77 -7.82 12.74 -7.71
N VAL A 78 -8.76 13.53 -7.21
CA VAL A 78 -8.50 14.86 -6.64
C VAL A 78 -8.23 14.70 -5.14
N ILE A 79 -7.06 15.14 -4.67
CA ILE A 79 -6.69 15.11 -3.25
C ILE A 79 -7.41 16.25 -2.53
N THR A 80 -8.26 15.96 -1.55
CA THR A 80 -9.08 16.98 -0.88
C THR A 80 -8.63 17.31 0.53
N LYS A 81 -8.03 16.34 1.24
CA LYS A 81 -7.60 16.56 2.63
C LYS A 81 -6.41 15.70 2.99
N LYS A 82 -5.44 16.28 3.68
CA LYS A 82 -4.39 15.53 4.36
C LYS A 82 -4.87 15.08 5.73
N LEU A 83 -4.80 13.77 5.98
CA LEU A 83 -5.27 13.16 7.23
C LEU A 83 -4.12 12.90 8.19
N SER A 84 -2.98 12.44 7.69
CA SER A 84 -1.78 12.24 8.49
C SER A 84 -0.53 12.23 7.63
N GLU A 85 0.61 12.49 8.27
CA GLU A 85 1.94 12.29 7.69
C GLU A 85 2.87 11.74 8.76
N ARG A 86 3.76 10.83 8.36
CA ARG A 86 4.85 10.35 9.20
C ARG A 86 6.10 10.17 8.35
N ALA A 87 7.17 10.87 8.72
CA ALA A 87 8.51 10.59 8.25
C ALA A 87 9.05 9.31 8.91
N ALA A 88 9.79 8.53 8.12
CA ALA A 88 10.65 7.44 8.54
C ALA A 88 12.07 7.83 8.09
N PRO A 89 12.74 8.74 8.85
CA PRO A 89 14.09 9.15 8.54
C PRO A 89 15.04 7.95 8.67
N MET A 90 16.13 7.97 7.90
CA MET A 90 17.22 7.02 8.00
C MET A 90 18.52 7.79 8.05
N THR A 91 19.47 7.31 8.85
CA THR A 91 20.85 7.78 8.81
C THR A 91 21.63 7.07 7.70
N ASP A 92 22.79 7.60 7.33
CA ASP A 92 23.71 6.94 6.38
C ASP A 92 24.09 5.52 6.87
N HIS A 93 24.27 5.35 8.17
CA HIS A 93 24.50 4.03 8.77
C HIS A 93 23.33 3.07 8.55
N ASP A 94 22.08 3.52 8.72
CA ASP A 94 20.90 2.67 8.51
C ASP A 94 20.78 2.19 7.07
N VAL A 95 21.07 3.08 6.11
CA VAL A 95 21.07 2.77 4.68
C VAL A 95 22.18 1.76 4.36
N LYS A 96 23.39 1.95 4.88
CA LYS A 96 24.51 1.00 4.73
C LYS A 96 24.23 -0.37 5.34
N MET A 97 23.43 -0.42 6.40
CA MET A 97 22.95 -1.67 7.00
C MET A 97 21.78 -2.32 6.25
N GLY A 98 21.36 -1.76 5.11
CA GLY A 98 20.31 -2.34 4.27
C GLY A 98 18.89 -2.21 4.85
N ARG A 99 18.64 -1.25 5.75
CA ARG A 99 17.31 -1.03 6.37
C ARG A 99 16.26 -0.42 5.42
N GLY A 100 16.63 -0.17 4.17
CA GLY A 100 15.82 0.47 3.15
C GLY A 100 16.18 1.94 2.96
N SER A 101 15.25 2.71 2.40
CA SER A 101 15.42 4.15 2.14
C SER A 101 14.64 5.02 3.13
N ALA A 102 15.17 6.21 3.41
CA ALA A 102 14.43 7.26 4.10
C ALA A 102 13.19 7.65 3.29
N LYS A 103 12.04 7.76 3.95
CA LYS A 103 10.78 8.08 3.27
C LYS A 103 9.80 8.81 4.17
N THR A 104 8.92 9.60 3.59
CA THR A 104 7.71 10.09 4.25
C THR A 104 6.48 9.34 3.74
N VAL A 105 5.50 9.18 4.60
CA VAL A 105 4.25 8.49 4.29
C VAL A 105 3.07 9.35 4.72
N GLY A 106 2.26 9.77 3.77
CA GLY A 106 1.05 10.55 4.00
C GLY A 106 -0.21 9.77 3.71
N LYS A 107 -1.26 9.96 4.51
CA LYS A 107 -2.62 9.50 4.22
C LYS A 107 -3.49 10.71 3.89
N PHE A 108 -4.25 10.60 2.81
CA PHE A 108 -5.12 11.64 2.28
C PHE A 108 -6.52 11.10 2.04
N LEU A 109 -7.48 12.02 2.06
CA LEU A 109 -8.80 11.84 1.48
C LEU A 109 -8.75 12.36 0.04
N CYS A 110 -9.38 11.64 -0.87
CA CYS A 110 -9.55 12.04 -2.27
C CYS A 110 -10.94 11.62 -2.77
N HIS A 111 -11.32 12.12 -3.95
CA HIS A 111 -12.47 11.61 -4.69
C HIS A 111 -12.11 11.41 -6.17
N LEU A 112 -12.90 10.62 -6.87
CA LEU A 112 -12.72 10.43 -8.31
C LEU A 112 -12.97 11.75 -9.06
N THR A 113 -12.14 12.04 -10.06
CA THR A 113 -12.40 13.12 -11.00
C THR A 113 -13.69 12.82 -11.77
N GLY A 114 -14.65 13.75 -11.74
CA GLY A 114 -15.96 13.59 -12.39
C GLY A 114 -17.05 12.98 -11.50
N ASP A 115 -16.69 12.38 -10.36
CA ASP A 115 -17.65 11.89 -9.36
C ASP A 115 -17.16 12.21 -7.93
N PRO A 116 -17.52 13.38 -7.38
CA PRO A 116 -17.15 13.78 -6.02
C PRO A 116 -17.72 12.88 -4.91
N ASN A 117 -18.75 12.08 -5.20
CA ASN A 117 -19.34 11.17 -4.23
C ASN A 117 -18.53 9.87 -4.08
N GLN A 118 -17.71 9.53 -5.09
CA GLN A 118 -16.80 8.39 -5.00
C GLN A 118 -15.55 8.79 -4.20
N ILE A 119 -15.68 8.74 -2.88
CA ILE A 119 -14.63 9.08 -1.93
C ILE A 119 -13.69 7.89 -1.68
N ALA A 120 -12.40 8.17 -1.61
CA ALA A 120 -11.35 7.19 -1.37
C ALA A 120 -10.31 7.71 -0.38
N PHE A 121 -9.49 6.79 0.12
CA PHE A 121 -8.25 7.12 0.79
C PHE A 121 -7.08 6.92 -0.16
N MET A 122 -6.12 7.84 -0.11
CA MET A 122 -4.85 7.74 -0.82
C MET A 122 -3.71 7.66 0.18
N ARG A 123 -2.75 6.76 -0.05
CA ARG A 123 -1.45 6.78 0.61
C ARG A 123 -0.37 7.16 -0.38
N ILE A 124 0.50 8.06 0.05
CA ILE A 124 1.66 8.49 -0.71
C ILE A 124 2.90 8.10 0.08
N TYR A 125 3.77 7.33 -0.54
CA TYR A 125 5.13 7.06 -0.06
C TYR A 125 6.09 7.85 -0.94
N GLN A 126 6.83 8.80 -0.35
CA GLN A 126 7.82 9.59 -1.08
C GLN A 126 9.18 9.38 -0.45
N GLN A 127 10.19 9.06 -1.26
CA GLN A 127 11.57 9.02 -0.79
C GLN A 127 12.02 10.43 -0.38
N ILE A 128 12.74 10.54 0.73
CA ILE A 128 13.25 11.81 1.24
C ILE A 128 14.76 11.69 1.44
N PRO A 129 15.50 12.81 1.57
CA PRO A 129 16.92 12.78 1.91
C PRO A 129 17.20 12.00 3.20
N ILE A 130 18.40 11.44 3.28
CA ILE A 130 18.97 10.84 4.49
C ILE A 130 19.16 11.97 5.53
N THR A 131 18.95 11.64 6.80
CA THR A 131 19.10 12.60 7.91
C THR A 131 20.48 13.27 7.88
N GLY A 132 20.50 14.60 7.91
CA GLY A 132 21.71 15.42 7.87
C GLY A 132 22.17 15.82 6.46
N THR A 133 21.43 15.45 5.42
CA THR A 133 21.72 15.83 4.02
C THR A 133 20.59 16.62 3.37
N GLU A 134 19.63 17.11 4.16
CA GLU A 134 18.41 17.77 3.68
C GLU A 134 18.71 19.04 2.88
N ASP A 135 19.76 19.77 3.27
CA ASP A 135 20.23 21.00 2.61
C ASP A 135 21.47 20.75 1.73
N ALA A 136 21.76 19.50 1.39
CA ALA A 136 22.90 19.16 0.55
C ALA A 136 22.73 19.69 -0.89
N ASP A 137 23.84 19.78 -1.61
CA ASP A 137 23.81 20.16 -3.03
C ASP A 137 23.06 19.12 -3.87
N HIS A 138 22.61 19.55 -5.05
CA HIS A 138 21.81 18.74 -5.96
C HIS A 138 22.49 17.39 -6.31
N ASP A 139 23.79 17.40 -6.58
CA ASP A 139 24.52 16.18 -6.96
C ASP A 139 24.56 15.19 -5.79
N THR A 140 24.68 15.68 -4.56
CA THR A 140 24.61 14.86 -3.35
C THR A 140 23.22 14.24 -3.17
N LEU A 141 22.14 14.99 -3.42
CA LEU A 141 20.76 14.49 -3.30
C LEU A 141 20.44 13.44 -4.37
N VAL A 142 20.78 13.69 -5.63
CA VAL A 142 20.57 12.76 -6.75
C VAL A 142 21.22 11.41 -6.48
N ARG A 143 22.41 11.38 -5.86
CA ARG A 143 23.12 10.13 -5.53
C ARG A 143 22.40 9.26 -4.49
N GLN A 144 21.46 9.82 -3.73
CA GLN A 144 20.69 9.05 -2.73
C GLN A 144 19.41 8.46 -3.31
N ALA A 145 19.00 8.87 -4.51
CA ALA A 145 17.83 8.33 -5.19
C ALA A 145 17.99 6.81 -5.41
N VAL A 146 16.95 6.06 -5.07
CA VAL A 146 16.92 4.62 -5.34
C VAL A 146 15.63 4.23 -6.04
N ALA A 147 15.68 3.13 -6.79
CA ALA A 147 14.48 2.53 -7.33
C ALA A 147 13.51 2.12 -6.19
N PRO A 148 12.18 2.21 -6.42
CA PRO A 148 11.21 1.81 -5.42
C PRO A 148 11.31 0.30 -5.13
N GLY A 149 11.65 -0.04 -3.88
CA GLY A 149 11.63 -1.43 -3.42
C GLY A 149 10.20 -1.99 -3.26
N VAL A 150 10.10 -3.28 -2.89
CA VAL A 150 8.83 -3.96 -2.64
C VAL A 150 8.00 -3.21 -1.58
N CYS A 151 6.73 -2.93 -1.89
CA CYS A 151 5.79 -2.35 -0.95
C CYS A 151 4.87 -3.42 -0.39
N GLY A 152 5.10 -3.86 0.85
CA GLY A 152 4.28 -4.89 1.49
C GLY A 152 2.78 -4.56 1.49
N GLU A 153 2.41 -3.29 1.65
CA GLU A 153 1.00 -2.88 1.57
C GLU A 153 0.40 -3.07 0.17
N LEU A 154 1.14 -2.70 -0.88
CA LEU A 154 0.69 -2.92 -2.26
C LEU A 154 0.54 -4.41 -2.55
N GLU A 155 1.51 -5.23 -2.13
CA GLU A 155 1.47 -6.68 -2.29
C GLU A 155 0.31 -7.31 -1.49
N SER A 156 -0.01 -6.76 -0.32
CA SER A 156 -1.17 -7.17 0.47
C SER A 156 -2.47 -6.88 -0.28
N PHE A 157 -2.64 -5.68 -0.82
CA PHE A 157 -3.82 -5.34 -1.63
C PHE A 157 -3.94 -6.21 -2.89
N LYS A 158 -2.82 -6.49 -3.58
CA LYS A 158 -2.81 -7.42 -4.72
C LYS A 158 -3.36 -8.79 -4.35
N LYS A 159 -2.86 -9.38 -3.27
CA LYS A 159 -3.33 -10.70 -2.80
C LYS A 159 -4.80 -10.70 -2.38
N LEU A 160 -5.22 -9.69 -1.62
CA LEU A 160 -6.61 -9.54 -1.15
C LEU A 160 -7.58 -9.38 -2.33
N GLN A 161 -7.22 -8.57 -3.33
CA GLN A 161 -8.03 -8.37 -4.53
C GLN A 161 -8.07 -9.64 -5.39
N SER A 162 -6.93 -10.31 -5.63
CA SER A 162 -6.91 -11.57 -6.39
C SER A 162 -7.67 -12.70 -5.70
N GLY A 163 -7.71 -12.70 -4.36
CA GLY A 163 -8.45 -13.66 -3.56
C GLY A 163 -9.93 -13.32 -3.38
N GLY A 164 -10.40 -12.18 -3.90
CA GLY A 164 -11.80 -11.74 -3.76
C GLY A 164 -12.22 -11.46 -2.31
N CYS A 165 -11.29 -10.99 -1.46
CA CYS A 165 -11.57 -10.75 -0.05
C CYS A 165 -12.59 -9.61 0.15
N GLY A 166 -13.81 -9.94 0.56
CA GLY A 166 -14.87 -8.95 0.84
C GLY A 166 -14.72 -8.25 2.19
N ALA A 167 -13.86 -8.77 3.06
CA ALA A 167 -13.64 -8.27 4.41
C ALA A 167 -12.73 -7.02 4.49
N VAL A 168 -12.30 -6.45 3.36
CA VAL A 168 -11.36 -5.32 3.32
C VAL A 168 -11.88 -4.22 2.39
N PRO A 169 -11.52 -2.94 2.63
CA PRO A 169 -11.80 -1.89 1.67
C PRO A 169 -11.18 -2.21 0.31
N ARG A 170 -11.97 -2.07 -0.75
CA ARG A 170 -11.57 -2.41 -2.11
C ARG A 170 -10.41 -1.54 -2.58
N PHE A 171 -9.41 -2.18 -3.16
CA PHE A 171 -8.30 -1.48 -3.80
C PHE A 171 -8.76 -0.87 -5.14
N LEU A 172 -8.34 0.36 -5.41
CA LEU A 172 -8.81 1.15 -6.55
C LEU A 172 -7.70 1.45 -7.57
N GLY A 173 -6.44 1.29 -7.16
CA GLY A 173 -5.29 1.40 -8.05
C GLY A 173 -4.03 1.89 -7.35
N HIS A 174 -2.93 1.84 -8.11
CA HIS A 174 -1.65 2.42 -7.73
C HIS A 174 -0.99 3.16 -8.88
N ALA A 175 0.01 3.96 -8.54
CA ALA A 175 0.97 4.52 -9.49
C ALA A 175 2.33 4.66 -8.80
N GLU A 176 3.38 4.66 -9.61
CA GLU A 176 4.73 5.01 -9.19
C GLU A 176 5.28 6.05 -10.15
N SER A 177 6.02 7.01 -9.62
CA SER A 177 6.66 8.07 -10.39
C SER A 177 8.03 8.39 -9.80
N THR A 178 8.84 9.08 -10.59
CA THR A 178 10.13 9.61 -10.16
C THR A 178 9.99 11.09 -9.82
N GLN A 179 10.64 11.52 -8.76
CA GLN A 179 10.75 12.91 -8.33
C GLN A 179 11.56 13.73 -9.34
N VAL A 180 11.06 14.92 -9.67
CA VAL A 180 11.71 15.85 -10.61
C VAL A 180 12.79 16.67 -9.91
N ASP A 181 13.57 17.44 -10.67
CA ASP A 181 14.78 18.14 -10.18
C ASP A 181 14.55 19.13 -9.02
N ASN A 182 13.32 19.62 -8.85
CA ASN A 182 12.97 20.57 -7.80
C ASN A 182 12.22 19.94 -6.61
N ASP A 183 12.05 18.62 -6.61
CA ASP A 183 11.45 17.89 -5.49
C ASP A 183 12.46 17.68 -4.35
N LEU A 184 11.98 17.13 -3.22
CA LEU A 184 12.79 16.89 -2.02
C LEU A 184 14.01 16.00 -2.28
N LEU A 185 13.87 15.03 -3.19
CA LEU A 185 14.95 14.15 -3.59
C LEU A 185 14.87 13.87 -5.08
N PRO A 186 15.54 14.69 -5.92
CA PRO A 186 15.58 14.49 -7.37
C PRO A 186 15.97 13.05 -7.74
N GLY A 187 15.18 12.43 -8.62
CA GLY A 187 15.36 11.02 -9.01
C GLY A 187 14.81 9.99 -8.01
N GLY A 188 14.43 10.39 -6.79
CA GLY A 188 13.83 9.50 -5.80
C GLY A 188 12.42 9.06 -6.20
N TYR A 189 11.92 7.96 -5.64
CA TYR A 189 10.58 7.47 -6.00
C TYR A 189 9.43 8.18 -5.25
N ILE A 190 8.26 8.20 -5.87
CA ILE A 190 6.95 8.43 -5.24
C ILE A 190 6.02 7.28 -5.61
N ARG A 191 5.26 6.77 -4.64
CA ARG A 191 4.30 5.69 -4.83
C ARG A 191 2.95 6.07 -4.25
N TYR A 192 1.89 5.85 -5.03
CA TYR A 192 0.51 6.16 -4.70
C TYR A 192 -0.30 4.87 -4.60
N LEU A 193 -1.06 4.70 -3.51
CA LEU A 193 -2.00 3.60 -3.32
C LEU A 193 -3.36 4.20 -3.03
N VAL A 194 -4.40 3.77 -3.73
CA VAL A 194 -5.77 4.26 -3.51
C VAL A 194 -6.69 3.09 -3.20
N TRP A 195 -7.48 3.23 -2.15
CA TRP A 195 -8.51 2.25 -1.76
C TRP A 195 -9.77 2.96 -1.27
N GLU A 196 -10.88 2.25 -1.31
CA GLU A 196 -12.20 2.77 -1.00
C GLU A 196 -12.33 3.30 0.44
N LYS A 197 -13.08 4.39 0.61
CA LYS A 197 -13.61 4.76 1.92
C LYS A 197 -14.97 4.08 2.09
N VAL A 198 -14.96 2.89 2.69
CA VAL A 198 -16.20 2.14 3.00
C VAL A 198 -17.08 2.89 4.02
N PRO A 199 -18.40 2.60 4.05
CA PRO A 199 -19.29 3.06 5.11
C PRO A 199 -18.87 2.56 6.50
N GLY A 200 -19.36 3.26 7.53
CA GLY A 200 -19.03 2.99 8.93
C GLY A 200 -17.83 3.77 9.43
N GLU A 201 -17.54 3.56 10.72
CA GLU A 201 -16.47 4.26 11.44
C GLU A 201 -15.49 3.25 12.06
N PRO A 202 -14.21 3.62 12.22
CA PRO A 202 -13.28 2.84 13.02
C PRO A 202 -13.82 2.62 14.43
N LEU A 203 -13.81 1.38 14.91
CA LEU A 203 -14.18 1.08 16.28
C LEU A 203 -13.23 1.77 17.27
N THR A 204 -13.78 2.20 18.39
CA THR A 204 -13.03 2.65 19.57
C THR A 204 -13.29 1.70 20.74
N LYS A 205 -12.38 1.68 21.72
CA LYS A 205 -12.58 0.89 22.93
C LYS A 205 -13.84 1.34 23.65
N GLU A 206 -14.01 2.65 23.78
CA GLU A 206 -15.12 3.26 24.50
C GLU A 206 -16.46 2.86 23.87
N PHE A 207 -16.55 2.90 22.53
CA PHE A 207 -17.74 2.46 21.82
C PHE A 207 -17.97 0.95 22.02
N PHE A 208 -16.96 0.12 21.73
CA PHE A 208 -17.11 -1.33 21.78
C PHE A 208 -17.47 -1.84 23.19
N TRP A 209 -16.75 -1.41 24.22
CA TRP A 209 -16.97 -1.84 25.61
C TRP A 209 -18.19 -1.19 26.26
N GLY A 210 -18.71 -0.09 25.68
CA GLY A 210 -20.00 0.49 26.07
C GLY A 210 -21.22 -0.27 25.56
N LEU A 211 -21.04 -1.23 24.63
CA LEU A 211 -22.13 -2.06 24.11
C LEU A 211 -22.50 -3.19 25.09
N ASP A 212 -23.74 -3.66 24.99
CA ASP A 212 -24.17 -4.86 25.71
C ASP A 212 -23.44 -6.12 25.24
N ILE A 213 -23.51 -7.19 26.04
CA ILE A 213 -22.82 -8.44 25.79
C ILE A 213 -23.21 -9.10 24.45
N THR A 214 -24.45 -8.95 24.01
CA THR A 214 -24.96 -9.55 22.77
C THR A 214 -24.37 -8.82 21.57
N ALA A 215 -24.40 -7.50 21.56
CA ALA A 215 -23.81 -6.68 20.51
C ALA A 215 -22.27 -6.88 20.42
N ARG A 216 -21.57 -6.98 21.56
CA ARG A 216 -20.13 -7.30 21.56
C ARG A 216 -19.85 -8.68 20.99
N LYS A 217 -20.66 -9.69 21.33
CA LYS A 217 -20.56 -11.04 20.77
C LYS A 217 -20.77 -11.05 19.25
N ASP A 218 -21.73 -10.29 18.74
CA ASP A 218 -22.01 -10.20 17.31
C ASP A 218 -20.86 -9.53 16.55
N ILE A 219 -20.29 -8.44 17.09
CA ILE A 219 -19.10 -7.80 16.50
C ILE A 219 -17.91 -8.75 16.48
N ARG A 220 -17.68 -9.53 17.54
CA ARG A 220 -16.61 -10.53 17.59
C ARG A 220 -16.78 -11.61 16.53
N ALA A 221 -17.98 -12.16 16.39
CA ALA A 221 -18.27 -13.16 15.36
C ALA A 221 -17.95 -12.61 13.96
N LYS A 222 -18.44 -11.41 13.64
CA LYS A 222 -18.16 -10.74 12.35
C LYS A 222 -16.68 -10.43 12.16
N PHE A 223 -15.97 -10.02 13.22
CA PHE A 223 -14.53 -9.79 13.17
C PHE A 223 -13.77 -11.07 12.85
N ARG A 224 -14.14 -12.19 13.48
CA ARG A 224 -13.54 -13.50 13.19
C ARG A 224 -13.80 -13.92 11.75
N ASP A 225 -15.05 -13.87 11.29
CA ASP A 225 -15.41 -14.22 9.90
C ASP A 225 -14.62 -13.37 8.89
N ALA A 226 -14.51 -12.07 9.16
CA ALA A 226 -13.71 -11.16 8.35
C ALA A 226 -12.22 -11.55 8.37
N TYR A 227 -11.65 -11.80 9.55
CA TYR A 227 -10.23 -12.14 9.71
C TYR A 227 -9.89 -13.48 9.05
N GLU A 228 -10.74 -14.49 9.17
CA GLU A 228 -10.57 -15.79 8.51
C GLU A 228 -10.57 -15.64 6.97
N GLN A 229 -11.34 -14.70 6.40
CA GLN A 229 -11.22 -14.37 4.97
C GLN A 229 -9.84 -13.80 4.60
N LEU A 230 -9.26 -12.93 5.44
CA LEU A 230 -7.88 -12.45 5.21
C LEU A 230 -6.88 -13.60 5.22
N LEU A 231 -7.02 -14.52 6.18
CA LEU A 231 -6.15 -15.71 6.29
C LEU A 231 -6.27 -16.62 5.07
N SER A 232 -7.48 -16.78 4.52
CA SER A 232 -7.70 -17.55 3.28
C SER A 232 -6.96 -16.96 2.08
N CYS A 233 -6.71 -15.64 2.09
CA CYS A 233 -5.88 -14.95 1.08
C CYS A 233 -4.37 -14.96 1.42
N GLY A 234 -3.97 -15.61 2.52
CA GLY A 234 -2.58 -15.67 2.98
C GLY A 234 -2.06 -14.33 3.52
N ILE A 235 -2.94 -13.49 4.06
CA ILE A 235 -2.64 -12.16 4.58
C ILE A 235 -3.02 -12.08 6.06
N ALA A 236 -2.16 -11.45 6.88
CA ALA A 236 -2.55 -10.91 8.17
C ALA A 236 -2.32 -9.39 8.21
N PRO A 237 -3.16 -8.61 8.91
CA PRO A 237 -2.92 -7.19 9.09
C PRO A 237 -1.57 -6.92 9.77
N GLY A 238 -0.83 -5.92 9.29
CA GLY A 238 0.43 -5.49 9.92
C GLY A 238 0.23 -4.64 11.18
N GLN A 239 -1.02 -4.31 11.52
CA GLN A 239 -1.40 -3.53 12.71
C GLN A 239 -2.65 -4.15 13.33
N SER A 240 -2.49 -4.85 14.46
CA SER A 240 -3.60 -5.32 15.28
C SER A 240 -3.99 -4.23 16.28
N ARG A 241 -5.10 -3.52 16.01
CA ARG A 241 -5.67 -2.47 16.88
C ARG A 241 -7.16 -2.34 16.60
N ILE A 242 -7.97 -1.98 17.60
CA ILE A 242 -9.43 -1.82 17.43
C ILE A 242 -9.79 -0.81 16.34
N SER A 243 -9.01 0.27 16.22
CA SER A 243 -9.17 1.31 15.18
C SER A 243 -8.91 0.83 13.74
N LYS A 244 -8.54 -0.44 13.52
CA LYS A 244 -8.42 -1.05 12.20
C LYS A 244 -9.67 -1.81 11.77
N ILE A 245 -10.62 -1.99 12.67
CA ILE A 245 -11.94 -2.55 12.40
C ILE A 245 -12.87 -1.38 12.08
N ILE A 246 -13.40 -1.37 10.87
CA ILE A 246 -14.41 -0.39 10.43
C ILE A 246 -15.76 -1.07 10.53
N PHE A 247 -16.63 -0.53 11.37
CA PHE A 247 -17.96 -1.08 11.60
C PHE A 247 -19.04 -0.10 11.16
N ASP A 248 -19.91 -0.55 10.28
CA ASP A 248 -21.11 0.17 9.89
C ASP A 248 -22.28 -0.31 10.73
N GLN A 249 -22.70 0.50 11.69
CA GLN A 249 -23.81 0.16 12.59
C GLN A 249 -25.13 -0.01 11.84
N SER A 250 -25.32 0.69 10.72
CA SER A 250 -26.60 0.70 10.00
C SER A 250 -26.85 -0.61 9.24
N THR A 251 -25.79 -1.19 8.68
CA THR A 251 -25.85 -2.46 7.93
C THR A 251 -25.34 -3.64 8.73
N GLY A 252 -24.58 -3.37 9.80
CA GLY A 252 -23.81 -4.37 10.53
C GLY A 252 -22.58 -4.87 9.77
N ASN A 253 -22.18 -4.25 8.66
CA ASN A 253 -21.00 -4.66 7.90
C ASN A 253 -19.71 -4.31 8.64
N LEU A 254 -18.70 -5.16 8.46
CA LEU A 254 -17.40 -5.02 9.11
C LEU A 254 -16.29 -5.20 8.08
N HIS A 255 -15.33 -4.27 8.08
CA HIS A 255 -14.13 -4.36 7.25
C HIS A 255 -12.87 -4.21 8.10
N ILE A 256 -11.80 -4.89 7.70
CA ILE A 256 -10.48 -4.83 8.32
C ILE A 256 -9.53 -4.00 7.45
N SER A 257 -8.75 -3.14 8.09
CA SER A 257 -7.73 -2.30 7.45
C SER A 257 -6.36 -2.48 8.11
N GLY A 258 -5.37 -1.65 7.77
CA GLY A 258 -4.08 -1.61 8.49
C GLY A 258 -2.92 -2.41 7.86
N PHE A 259 -2.92 -2.59 6.54
CA PHE A 259 -1.92 -3.38 5.80
C PHE A 259 -0.55 -2.69 5.56
N ARG A 260 -0.26 -1.55 6.20
CA ARG A 260 0.98 -0.75 5.99
C ARG A 260 2.28 -1.55 6.14
N MET A 261 2.27 -2.54 7.02
CA MET A 261 3.41 -3.42 7.32
C MET A 261 3.13 -4.88 6.91
N GLY A 262 2.04 -5.12 6.18
CA GLY A 262 1.69 -6.46 5.74
C GLY A 262 2.78 -6.99 4.83
N TRP A 263 3.41 -8.09 5.22
CA TRP A 263 4.20 -8.92 4.31
C TRP A 263 3.38 -10.18 4.05
N PRO A 264 3.45 -10.76 2.84
CA PRO A 264 2.90 -12.09 2.64
C PRO A 264 3.57 -13.04 3.64
N ILE A 265 2.76 -13.69 4.47
CA ILE A 265 3.29 -14.62 5.46
C ILE A 265 3.65 -15.91 4.73
N ILE A 266 4.87 -16.38 4.97
CA ILE A 266 5.45 -17.55 4.30
C ILE A 266 4.97 -18.87 4.95
N GLY A 267 4.36 -18.79 6.15
CA GLY A 267 3.81 -19.94 6.87
C GLY A 267 2.29 -20.06 6.82
N LYS A 268 1.76 -21.23 7.20
CA LYS A 268 0.33 -21.40 7.49
C LYS A 268 -0.03 -20.51 8.67
N ILE A 269 -0.95 -19.58 8.48
CA ILE A 269 -1.55 -18.81 9.56
C ILE A 269 -2.90 -19.45 9.84
N GLU A 270 -3.11 -19.83 11.09
CA GLU A 270 -4.40 -20.30 11.56
C GLU A 270 -5.03 -19.23 12.46
N TRP A 271 -6.35 -19.29 12.60
CA TRP A 271 -7.06 -18.46 13.55
C TRP A 271 -6.57 -18.74 14.98
N SER A 272 -6.49 -17.68 15.79
CA SER A 272 -6.24 -17.78 17.22
C SER A 272 -7.09 -16.74 17.93
N ASP A 273 -7.73 -17.13 19.04
CA ASP A 273 -8.53 -16.20 19.84
C ASP A 273 -7.70 -15.05 20.41
N ALA A 274 -6.37 -15.19 20.49
CA ALA A 274 -5.47 -14.09 20.85
C ALA A 274 -5.66 -12.85 19.96
N ARG A 275 -6.17 -13.02 18.72
CA ARG A 275 -6.53 -11.89 17.84
C ARG A 275 -7.61 -11.00 18.43
N TYR A 276 -8.53 -11.52 19.26
CA TYR A 276 -9.47 -10.65 19.98
C TYR A 276 -8.75 -9.73 20.94
N VAL A 277 -7.76 -10.22 21.68
CA VAL A 277 -6.95 -9.40 22.59
C VAL A 277 -6.09 -8.40 21.82
N GLU A 278 -5.41 -8.83 20.76
CA GLU A 278 -4.58 -7.94 19.94
C GLU A 278 -5.39 -6.78 19.29
N PHE A 279 -6.65 -7.04 18.94
CA PHE A 279 -7.58 -6.03 18.43
C PHE A 279 -8.43 -5.39 19.54
N GLU A 280 -8.13 -5.68 20.81
CA GLU A 280 -8.73 -5.07 22.00
C GLU A 280 -10.26 -5.31 22.11
N LEU A 281 -10.71 -6.41 21.52
CA LEU A 281 -12.07 -6.95 21.60
C LEU A 281 -12.24 -7.91 22.80
N ALA A 282 -11.16 -8.26 23.50
CA ALA A 282 -11.18 -8.98 24.77
C ALA A 282 -10.05 -8.46 25.65
N GLU A 283 -10.21 -8.53 26.98
CA GLU A 283 -9.13 -8.22 27.92
C GLU A 283 -8.55 -9.52 28.48
N PRO A 284 -7.22 -9.74 28.37
CA PRO A 284 -6.58 -10.94 28.88
C PRO A 284 -6.55 -10.94 30.42
N SER A 285 -6.35 -12.11 31.03
CA SER A 285 -5.98 -12.18 32.44
C SER A 285 -4.60 -11.54 32.67
N GLU A 286 -4.29 -11.18 33.92
CA GLU A 286 -2.97 -10.65 34.30
C GLU A 286 -1.84 -11.71 34.27
N GLU A 287 -2.19 -12.97 33.99
CA GLU A 287 -1.25 -14.09 33.96
C GLU A 287 -0.38 -14.05 32.67
N GLY A 288 0.89 -14.46 32.79
CA GLY A 288 1.83 -14.43 31.65
C GLY A 288 1.47 -15.38 30.51
N ASP A 289 0.69 -16.41 30.79
CA ASP A 289 0.19 -17.43 29.87
C ASP A 289 -1.31 -17.24 29.54
N TRP A 290 -1.81 -16.00 29.63
CA TRP A 290 -3.21 -15.65 29.33
C TRP A 290 -3.74 -16.24 28.01
N TYR A 291 -2.88 -16.42 27.01
CA TYR A 291 -3.24 -16.97 25.69
C TYR A 291 -3.66 -18.45 25.74
N LEU A 292 -3.30 -19.19 26.80
CA LEU A 292 -3.74 -20.57 27.05
C LEU A 292 -5.09 -20.63 27.78
N HIS A 293 -5.55 -19.50 28.32
CA HIS A 293 -6.70 -19.42 29.23
C HIS A 293 -7.78 -18.42 28.74
N PRO A 294 -8.34 -18.59 27.52
CA PRO A 294 -9.39 -17.70 27.01
C PRO A 294 -10.67 -17.68 27.85
N GLU A 295 -10.91 -18.73 28.65
CA GLU A 295 -12.00 -18.79 29.63
C GLU A 295 -11.86 -17.77 30.78
N LYS A 296 -10.65 -17.26 31.02
CA LYS A 296 -10.38 -16.24 32.05
C LYS A 296 -10.42 -14.81 31.52
N TRP A 297 -10.63 -14.62 30.21
CA TRP A 297 -10.66 -13.28 29.62
C TRP A 297 -11.96 -12.57 29.93
N GLN A 298 -11.89 -11.24 29.93
CA GLN A 298 -13.10 -10.43 29.87
C GLN A 298 -13.60 -10.41 28.42
N TRP A 299 -14.80 -10.98 28.24
CA TRP A 299 -15.57 -10.93 27.02
C TRP A 299 -16.72 -9.92 27.12
#